data_AF-A0A0M9FY90-F1
#
_entry.id   AF-A0A0M9FY90-F1
#
_cell.length_a   1.000
_cell.length_b   1.000
_cell.length_c   1.000
_cell.angle_alpha   90.00
_cell.angle_beta   90.00
_cell.angle_gamma   90.00
#
_symmetry.space_group_name_H-M   'P 1'
#
loop_
_entity.id
_entity.type
_entity.pdbx_description
1 polymer ?
#
loop_
_entity_poly.entity_id
_entity_poly.type
_entity_poly.pdbx_seq_one_letter_code
_entity_poly.pdbx_strand_id
1 'polypeptide(L)'
;MDRVRVRYVLTGACLPAYSGRVVHAIVALHQPDGAPTRIGGLIEQFRANWPADMRELADSIAAVPIKVLKTGRVLNDEDVFEQQLSAAEKETCRVSAEETIGDHAEELQKPSVVMHMVIQKNRPPVEEKSKKEKAKSSANSDGGNSGEGREAKKNSCCCVM
;
A
#
# COMPACT_ATOMS: atom_id res chain seq x y z
N MET A 1 10.46 -17.66 20.95
CA MET A 1 9.38 -17.38 19.98
C MET A 1 10.00 -17.25 18.62
N ASP A 2 9.41 -17.88 17.60
CA ASP A 2 9.97 -17.81 16.25
C ASP A 2 9.81 -16.42 15.67
N ARG A 3 10.92 -15.89 15.16
CA ARG A 3 11.04 -14.54 14.60
C ARG A 3 11.69 -14.64 13.23
N VAL A 4 11.32 -13.72 12.35
CA VAL A 4 11.90 -13.62 11.01
C VAL A 4 12.36 -12.20 10.73
N ARG A 5 13.42 -12.07 9.95
CA ARG A 5 13.89 -10.78 9.43
C ARG A 5 13.02 -10.34 8.27
N VAL A 6 12.55 -9.10 8.33
CA VAL A 6 11.69 -8.48 7.33
C VAL A 6 12.33 -7.19 6.86
N ARG A 7 12.26 -6.96 5.56
CA ARG A 7 12.60 -5.71 4.90
C ARG A 7 11.35 -5.06 4.36
N TYR A 8 11.01 -3.91 4.91
CA TYR A 8 9.95 -3.06 4.41
C TYR A 8 10.51 -2.08 3.40
N VAL A 9 10.03 -2.16 2.18
CA VAL A 9 10.32 -1.17 1.13
C VAL A 9 9.20 -0.14 1.11
N LEU A 10 9.54 1.12 1.35
CA LEU A 10 8.57 2.21 1.34
C LEU A 10 8.21 2.59 -0.09
N THR A 11 6.91 2.57 -0.42
CA THR A 11 6.42 2.92 -1.76
C THR A 11 5.09 3.67 -1.70
N GLY A 12 4.60 4.11 -2.86
CA GLY A 12 3.32 4.80 -2.98
C GLY A 12 3.44 6.31 -2.72
N ALA A 13 2.44 6.87 -2.05
CA ALA A 13 2.31 8.29 -1.77
C ALA A 13 3.17 8.76 -0.58
N CYS A 14 4.44 8.37 -0.57
CA CYS A 14 5.44 8.89 0.35
C CYS A 14 6.17 10.10 -0.26
N LEU A 15 6.81 10.90 0.59
CA LEU A 15 7.70 11.96 0.14
C LEU A 15 8.80 11.36 -0.77
N PRO A 16 9.14 11.99 -1.91
CA PRO A 16 10.09 11.41 -2.88
C PRO A 16 11.45 11.01 -2.28
N ALA A 17 11.94 11.75 -1.28
CA ALA A 17 13.20 11.47 -0.57
C ALA A 17 13.21 10.13 0.19
N TYR A 18 12.04 9.54 0.43
CA TYR A 18 11.88 8.29 1.18
C TYR A 18 11.34 7.15 0.31
N SER A 19 10.97 7.42 -0.95
CA SER A 19 10.52 6.38 -1.87
C SER A 19 11.64 5.38 -2.16
N GLY A 20 11.32 4.09 -2.05
CA GLY A 20 12.29 2.99 -2.21
C GLY A 20 13.21 2.78 -1.00
N ARG A 21 13.11 3.60 0.05
CA ARG A 21 13.89 3.38 1.26
C ARG A 21 13.48 2.08 1.93
N VAL A 22 14.46 1.45 2.57
CA VAL A 22 14.30 0.17 3.24
C VAL A 22 14.35 0.36 4.74
N VAL A 23 13.37 -0.18 5.43
CA VAL A 23 13.33 -0.28 6.89
C VAL A 23 13.43 -1.75 7.26
N HIS A 24 14.40 -2.06 8.10
CA HIS A 24 14.62 -3.40 8.60
C HIS A 24 13.80 -3.63 9.86
N ALA A 25 13.27 -4.83 10.02
CA ALA A 25 12.51 -5.24 11.19
C ALA A 25 12.76 -6.71 11.51
N ILE A 26 12.65 -7.05 12.79
CA ILE A 26 12.54 -8.45 13.22
C ILE A 26 11.13 -8.64 13.77
N VAL A 27 10.39 -9.54 13.14
CA VAL A 27 8.97 -9.76 13.39
C VAL A 27 8.76 -11.14 14.00
N ALA A 28 8.03 -11.20 15.12
CA ALA A 28 7.62 -12.46 15.70
C ALA A 28 6.45 -13.08 14.89
N LEU A 29 6.50 -14.38 14.64
CA LEU A 29 5.43 -15.12 13.96
C LEU A 29 4.18 -15.24 14.84
N HIS A 30 4.40 -15.28 16.15
CA HIS A 30 3.36 -15.31 17.19
C HIS A 30 3.60 -14.20 18.20
N GLN A 31 2.51 -13.63 18.70
CA GLN A 31 2.49 -12.63 19.75
C GLN A 31 2.81 -13.27 21.11
N PRO A 32 3.12 -12.47 22.15
CA PRO A 32 3.46 -12.99 23.48
C PRO A 32 2.38 -13.84 24.14
N ASP A 33 1.12 -13.61 23.79
CA ASP A 33 -0.06 -14.37 24.23
C ASP A 33 -0.27 -15.68 23.45
N GLY A 34 0.60 -15.98 22.47
CA GLY A 34 0.52 -17.14 21.58
C GLY A 34 -0.39 -16.93 20.36
N ALA A 35 -1.05 -15.79 20.21
CA ALA A 35 -1.86 -15.51 19.04
C ALA A 35 -0.97 -15.34 17.79
N PRO A 36 -1.45 -15.73 16.59
CA PRO A 36 -0.69 -15.52 15.36
C PRO A 36 -0.57 -14.02 15.06
N THR A 37 0.62 -13.59 14.63
CA THR A 37 0.82 -12.21 14.19
C THR A 37 0.03 -11.94 12.92
N ARG A 38 -0.76 -10.86 12.91
CA ARG A 38 -1.55 -10.41 11.77
C ARG A 38 -0.90 -9.24 11.06
N ILE A 39 -1.24 -9.04 9.78
CA ILE A 39 -0.70 -7.92 8.99
C ILE A 39 -1.07 -6.55 9.59
N GLY A 40 -2.28 -6.39 10.13
CA GLY A 40 -2.67 -5.15 10.83
C GLY A 40 -1.72 -4.83 11.99
N GLY A 41 -1.37 -5.84 12.79
CA GLY A 41 -0.37 -5.70 13.85
C GLY A 41 1.03 -5.36 13.34
N LEU A 42 1.42 -5.83 12.15
CA LEU A 42 2.69 -5.42 11.53
C LEU A 42 2.70 -3.94 11.15
N ILE A 43 1.57 -3.43 10.64
CA ILE A 43 1.44 -2.00 10.29
C ILE A 43 1.54 -1.16 11.57
N GLU A 44 0.89 -1.57 12.65
CA GLU A 44 0.98 -0.90 13.96
C GLU A 44 2.41 -0.90 14.51
N GLN A 45 3.07 -2.07 14.50
CA GLN A 45 4.47 -2.18 14.91
C GLN A 45 5.40 -1.32 14.05
N PHE A 46 5.18 -1.30 12.74
CA PHE A 46 5.95 -0.47 11.81
C PHE A 46 5.78 1.02 12.14
N ARG A 47 4.56 1.47 12.45
CA ARG A 47 4.29 2.85 12.87
C ARG A 47 4.90 3.22 14.21
N ALA A 48 4.98 2.28 15.14
CA ALA A 48 5.55 2.52 16.46
C ALA A 48 7.08 2.60 16.41
N ASN A 49 7.73 1.99 15.41
CA ASN A 49 9.19 1.79 15.36
C ASN A 49 9.84 2.46 14.14
N TRP A 50 9.57 3.75 13.94
CA TRP A 50 10.24 4.51 12.89
C TRP A 50 11.72 4.74 13.18
N PRO A 51 12.61 4.59 12.18
CA PRO A 51 13.98 5.09 12.28
C PRO A 51 14.02 6.59 12.59
N ALA A 52 15.00 7.01 13.38
CA ALA A 52 15.11 8.40 13.85
C ALA A 52 15.24 9.41 12.69
N ASP A 53 15.87 9.02 11.59
CA ASP A 53 16.05 9.82 10.38
C ASP A 53 14.79 9.92 9.51
N MET A 54 13.72 9.18 9.85
CA MET A 54 12.45 9.17 9.10
C MET A 54 11.27 9.76 9.88
N ARG A 55 11.51 10.48 10.98
CA ARG A 55 10.46 11.09 11.80
C ARG A 55 9.55 12.04 11.02
N GLU A 56 10.12 12.87 10.15
CA GLU A 56 9.34 13.77 9.29
C GLU A 56 8.33 13.00 8.43
N LEU A 57 8.76 11.89 7.82
CA LEU A 57 7.86 11.03 7.06
C LEU A 57 6.77 10.46 7.99
N ALA A 58 7.15 9.91 9.14
CA ALA A 58 6.23 9.31 10.11
C ALA A 58 5.09 10.26 10.49
N ASP A 59 5.43 11.52 10.81
CA ASP A 59 4.47 12.56 11.16
C ASP A 59 3.53 12.87 9.98
N SER A 60 4.08 12.96 8.76
CA SER A 60 3.31 13.28 7.56
C SER A 60 2.29 12.19 7.16
N ILE A 61 2.50 10.94 7.56
CA ILE A 61 1.67 9.78 7.17
C ILE A 61 0.94 9.14 8.35
N ALA A 62 0.94 9.77 9.52
CA ALA A 62 0.40 9.20 10.76
C ALA A 62 -1.05 8.69 10.61
N ALA A 63 -1.91 9.43 9.91
CA ALA A 63 -3.31 9.08 9.65
C ALA A 63 -3.56 8.51 8.23
N VAL A 64 -2.50 8.27 7.46
CA VAL A 64 -2.61 7.86 6.05
C VAL A 64 -2.64 6.34 5.97
N PRO A 65 -3.61 5.70 5.27
CA PRO A 65 -3.67 4.25 5.16
C PRO A 65 -2.39 3.67 4.56
N ILE A 66 -1.96 2.53 5.13
CA ILE A 66 -0.84 1.73 4.62
C ILE A 66 -1.41 0.38 4.18
N LYS A 67 -1.01 -0.07 2.98
CA LYS A 67 -1.26 -1.43 2.50
C LYS A 67 0.06 -2.18 2.41
N VAL A 68 0.02 -3.46 2.75
CA VAL A 68 1.18 -4.33 2.66
C VAL A 68 1.10 -5.15 1.38
N LEU A 69 2.17 -5.11 0.57
CA LEU A 69 2.32 -6.01 -0.57
C LEU A 69 3.42 -7.03 -0.30
N LYS A 70 3.19 -8.28 -0.70
CA LYS A 70 4.23 -9.31 -0.79
C LYS A 70 4.07 -10.05 -2.11
N THR A 71 5.16 -10.21 -2.85
CA THR A 71 5.18 -10.94 -4.15
C THR A 71 4.07 -10.50 -5.11
N GLY A 72 3.83 -9.19 -5.20
CA GLY A 72 2.79 -8.60 -6.06
C GLY A 72 1.34 -8.74 -5.57
N ARG A 73 1.10 -9.32 -4.39
CA ARG A 73 -0.24 -9.46 -3.79
C ARG A 73 -0.43 -8.49 -2.63
N VAL A 74 -1.61 -7.88 -2.57
CA VAL A 74 -2.05 -7.08 -1.42
C VAL A 74 -2.49 -8.02 -0.32
N LEU A 75 -1.96 -7.79 0.89
CA LEU A 75 -2.35 -8.49 2.10
C LEU A 75 -3.37 -7.63 2.88
N ASN A 76 -4.36 -8.29 3.46
CA ASN A 76 -5.37 -7.68 4.31
C ASN A 76 -4.92 -7.69 5.76
N ASP A 77 -5.45 -6.76 6.55
CA ASP A 77 -5.07 -6.56 7.95
C ASP A 77 -5.30 -7.82 8.81
N GLU A 78 -6.33 -8.61 8.47
CA GLU A 78 -6.69 -9.86 9.15
C GLU A 78 -5.85 -11.07 8.73
N ASP A 79 -5.06 -10.95 7.65
CA ASP A 79 -4.24 -12.07 7.17
C ASP A 79 -3.18 -12.43 8.22
N VAL A 80 -2.97 -13.74 8.41
CA VAL A 80 -1.94 -14.25 9.31
C VAL A 80 -0.57 -14.16 8.61
N PHE A 81 0.36 -13.43 9.21
CA PHE A 81 1.68 -13.16 8.64
C PHE A 81 2.44 -14.44 8.30
N GLU A 82 2.46 -15.41 9.22
CA GLU A 82 3.17 -16.67 9.02
C GLU A 82 2.69 -17.43 7.77
N GLN A 83 1.39 -17.36 7.44
CA GLN A 83 0.82 -18.04 6.27
C GLN A 83 1.23 -17.37 4.94
N GLN A 84 1.72 -16.14 5.00
CA GLN A 84 2.21 -15.41 3.83
C GLN A 84 3.68 -15.72 3.52
N LEU A 85 4.34 -16.51 4.36
CA LEU A 85 5.73 -16.92 4.20
C LEU A 85 5.80 -18.30 3.54
N SER A 86 6.63 -18.42 2.52
CA SER A 86 7.04 -19.71 1.99
C SER A 86 7.88 -20.49 3.01
N ALA A 87 7.96 -21.81 2.88
CA ALA A 87 8.81 -22.64 3.74
C ALA A 87 10.27 -22.18 3.72
N ALA A 88 10.78 -21.82 2.54
CA ALA A 88 12.13 -21.31 2.37
C ALA A 88 12.35 -19.98 3.11
N GLU A 89 11.38 -19.06 3.07
CA GLU A 89 11.46 -17.79 3.81
C GLU A 89 11.46 -18.03 5.33
N LYS A 90 10.61 -18.93 5.83
CA LYS A 90 10.56 -19.26 7.26
C LYS A 90 11.87 -19.83 7.78
N GLU A 91 12.58 -20.60 6.97
CA GLU A 91 13.87 -21.19 7.33
C GLU A 91 15.02 -20.19 7.18
N THR A 92 15.17 -19.59 6.00
CA THR A 92 16.32 -18.74 5.66
C THR A 92 16.31 -17.39 6.35
N CYS A 93 15.13 -16.84 6.62
CA CYS A 93 14.99 -15.53 7.26
C CYS A 93 14.74 -15.64 8.76
N ARG A 94 14.79 -16.85 9.34
CA ARG A 94 14.65 -17.06 10.79
C ARG A 94 15.80 -16.39 11.53
N VAL A 95 15.49 -15.81 12.68
CA VAL A 95 16.47 -15.20 13.58
C VAL A 95 16.37 -15.78 14.98
N SER A 96 17.46 -15.72 15.74
CA SER A 96 17.48 -16.17 17.13
C SER A 96 16.66 -15.22 18.01
N ALA A 97 16.33 -15.66 19.23
CA ALA A 97 15.54 -14.84 20.15
C ALA A 97 16.30 -13.58 20.59
N GLU A 98 17.61 -13.67 20.70
CA GLU A 98 18.53 -12.63 21.17
C GLU A 98 18.95 -11.66 20.06
N GLU A 99 18.64 -11.97 18.79
CA GLU A 99 19.05 -11.12 17.68
C GLU A 99 18.30 -9.78 17.69
N THR A 100 19.09 -8.72 17.49
CA THR A 100 18.65 -7.34 17.33
C THR A 100 19.05 -6.83 15.95
N ILE A 101 18.35 -5.80 15.47
CA ILE A 101 18.66 -5.18 14.18
C ILE A 101 20.01 -4.46 14.31
N GLY A 102 20.97 -4.83 13.46
CA GLY A 102 22.28 -4.20 13.37
C GLY A 102 22.26 -2.90 12.57
N ASP A 103 23.42 -2.49 12.07
CA ASP A 103 23.49 -1.35 11.16
C ASP A 103 22.88 -1.69 9.78
N HIS A 104 22.53 -0.64 9.02
CA HIS A 104 21.86 -0.82 7.74
C HIS A 104 22.70 -1.59 6.70
N ALA A 105 24.03 -1.45 6.72
CA ALA A 105 24.93 -2.09 5.76
C ALA A 105 25.08 -3.60 6.02
N GLU A 106 25.12 -3.99 7.29
CA GLU A 106 25.12 -5.39 7.71
C GLU A 106 23.78 -6.04 7.39
N GLU A 107 22.67 -5.40 7.77
CA GLU A 107 21.33 -5.94 7.55
C GLU A 107 20.97 -6.07 6.06
N LEU A 108 21.58 -5.24 5.20
CA LEU A 108 21.46 -5.32 3.74
C LEU A 108 21.87 -6.68 3.16
N GLN A 109 22.84 -7.33 3.79
CA GLN A 109 23.43 -8.59 3.32
C GLN A 109 22.71 -9.82 3.88
N LYS A 110 21.89 -9.65 4.92
CA LYS A 110 21.21 -10.76 5.58
C LYS A 110 19.93 -11.16 4.84
N PRO A 111 19.65 -12.47 4.69
CA PRO A 111 18.39 -12.95 4.13
C PRO A 111 17.20 -12.35 4.89
N SER A 112 16.25 -11.80 4.15
CA SER A 112 15.09 -11.09 4.69
C SER A 112 13.86 -11.32 3.82
N VAL A 113 12.70 -11.42 4.45
CA VAL A 113 11.41 -11.39 3.75
C VAL A 113 11.18 -9.97 3.26
N VAL A 114 10.98 -9.79 1.95
CA VAL A 114 10.72 -8.47 1.38
C VAL A 114 9.21 -8.22 1.32
N MET A 115 8.79 -7.09 1.89
CA MET A 115 7.41 -6.61 1.85
C MET A 115 7.41 -5.13 1.49
N HIS A 116 6.43 -4.67 0.71
CA HIS A 116 6.27 -3.24 0.44
C HIS A 116 5.23 -2.64 1.38
N MET A 117 5.60 -1.53 2.02
CA MET A 117 4.71 -0.67 2.77
C MET A 117 4.22 0.44 1.84
N VAL A 118 3.03 0.25 1.27
CA VAL A 118 2.43 1.16 0.29
C VAL A 118 1.60 2.20 1.01
N ILE A 119 2.09 3.44 1.03
CA ILE A 119 1.38 4.58 1.61
C ILE A 119 0.34 5.07 0.60
N GLN A 120 -0.93 5.15 0.98
CA GLN A 120 -2.01 5.53 0.08
C GLN A 120 -2.42 6.98 0.32
N LYS A 121 -2.27 7.88 -0.66
CA LYS A 121 -2.68 9.28 -0.49
C LYS A 121 -4.17 9.34 -0.11
N ASN A 122 -4.49 9.98 1.01
CA ASN A 122 -5.88 10.34 1.30
C ASN A 122 -6.37 11.26 0.17
N ARG A 123 -7.31 10.80 -0.65
CA ARG A 123 -8.21 11.74 -1.31
C ARG A 123 -9.04 12.36 -0.18
N PRO A 124 -9.26 13.70 -0.17
CA PRO A 124 -10.27 14.25 0.71
C PRO A 124 -11.59 13.50 0.45
N PRO A 125 -12.44 13.29 1.48
CA PRO A 125 -13.76 12.72 1.27
C PRO A 125 -14.43 13.52 0.15
N VAL A 126 -14.93 12.82 -0.87
CA VAL A 126 -15.74 13.46 -1.91
C VAL A 126 -16.92 14.07 -1.17
N GLU A 127 -16.93 15.40 -1.02
CA GLU A 127 -18.14 16.10 -0.59
C GLU A 127 -19.24 15.66 -1.55
N GLU A 128 -20.20 14.88 -1.05
CA GLU A 128 -21.45 14.65 -1.76
C GLU A 128 -22.02 16.04 -2.04
N LYS A 129 -21.83 16.53 -3.27
CA LYS A 129 -22.46 17.76 -3.73
C LYS A 129 -23.95 17.57 -3.50
N SER A 130 -24.40 18.26 -2.46
CA SER A 130 -25.76 18.24 -2.01
C SER A 130 -26.67 18.55 -3.19
N LYS A 131 -27.69 17.69 -3.34
CA LYS A 131 -28.87 17.87 -4.17
C LYS A 131 -29.16 19.35 -4.45
N LYS A 132 -29.06 19.73 -5.73
CA LYS A 132 -29.79 20.88 -6.26
C LYS A 132 -30.77 20.39 -7.32
N GLU A 133 -31.79 19.67 -6.84
CA GLU A 133 -33.06 19.59 -7.56
C GLU A 133 -33.81 20.92 -7.39
N LYS A 134 -34.06 21.61 -8.50
CA LYS A 134 -35.24 22.47 -8.76
C LYS A 134 -35.22 22.81 -10.26
N ALA A 135 -35.84 22.04 -11.15
CA ALA A 135 -37.28 21.85 -11.43
C ALA A 135 -37.85 22.80 -12.50
N LYS A 136 -38.58 22.17 -13.44
CA LYS A 136 -39.63 22.69 -14.35
C LYS A 136 -39.22 23.63 -15.50
N SER A 137 -39.81 23.63 -16.69
CA SER A 137 -40.64 22.73 -17.52
C SER A 137 -41.07 23.57 -18.75
N SER A 138 -41.34 22.91 -19.89
CA SER A 138 -42.16 23.32 -21.06
C SER A 138 -41.73 24.53 -21.90
N ALA A 139 -41.53 24.36 -23.22
CA ALA A 139 -42.58 24.42 -24.25
C ALA A 139 -42.00 24.28 -25.68
N ASN A 140 -42.83 23.74 -26.58
CA ASN A 140 -42.60 23.46 -28.00
C ASN A 140 -42.04 24.62 -28.85
N SER A 141 -41.29 24.28 -29.90
CA SER A 141 -41.65 24.72 -31.26
C SER A 141 -41.01 23.85 -32.34
N ASP A 142 -41.90 23.45 -33.23
CA ASP A 142 -41.80 22.70 -34.48
C ASP A 142 -40.75 23.22 -35.49
N GLY A 143 -40.34 22.36 -36.43
CA GLY A 143 -39.65 22.79 -37.66
C GLY A 143 -38.76 21.73 -38.28
N GLY A 144 -39.32 20.85 -39.13
CA GLY A 144 -38.59 19.83 -39.88
C GLY A 144 -37.85 20.34 -41.12
N ASN A 145 -36.95 19.50 -41.65
CA ASN A 145 -36.96 18.96 -43.02
C ASN A 145 -35.54 18.56 -43.52
N SER A 146 -35.43 17.28 -43.91
CA SER A 146 -34.61 16.64 -44.96
C SER A 146 -33.25 17.23 -45.39
N GLY A 147 -32.20 16.39 -45.30
CA GLY A 147 -30.94 16.56 -46.03
C GLY A 147 -30.12 15.27 -46.04
N GLU A 148 -29.92 14.73 -47.25
CA GLU A 148 -29.27 13.47 -47.60
C GLU A 148 -27.82 13.28 -47.10
N GLY A 149 -27.50 11.99 -46.89
CA GLY A 149 -26.22 11.30 -47.02
C GLY A 149 -24.89 12.09 -47.10
N ARG A 150 -23.94 11.68 -46.26
CA ARG A 150 -22.57 11.32 -46.70
C ARG A 150 -21.79 10.57 -45.63
N GLU A 151 -20.87 9.78 -46.15
CA GLU A 151 -20.07 8.73 -45.54
C GLU A 151 -19.11 9.18 -44.41
N ALA A 152 -18.88 8.23 -43.51
CA ALA A 152 -17.61 7.83 -42.90
C ALA A 152 -16.56 8.90 -42.53
N LYS A 153 -16.14 8.87 -41.25
CA LYS A 153 -14.77 8.48 -40.89
C LYS A 153 -14.64 8.15 -39.40
N LYS A 154 -14.22 6.90 -39.16
CA LYS A 154 -13.59 6.43 -37.91
C LYS A 154 -12.26 7.16 -37.71
N ASN A 155 -11.84 7.35 -36.46
CA ASN A 155 -10.45 7.33 -35.98
C ASN A 155 -10.54 7.14 -34.45
N SER A 156 -10.47 5.93 -33.89
CA SER A 156 -9.25 5.18 -33.50
C SER A 156 -8.24 6.12 -32.82
N CYS A 157 -8.09 6.16 -31.49
CA CYS A 157 -7.63 5.16 -30.52
C CYS A 157 -6.17 4.68 -30.74
N CYS A 158 -5.35 4.91 -29.70
CA CYS A 158 -4.03 4.37 -29.34
C CYS A 158 -2.77 4.74 -30.16
N CYS A 159 -1.84 5.44 -29.49
CA CYS A 159 -0.40 5.18 -29.61
C CYS A 159 0.22 5.06 -28.21
N VAL A 160 0.63 3.85 -27.90
CA VAL A 160 1.56 3.45 -26.85
C VAL A 160 2.98 3.67 -27.41
N MET A 161 3.94 4.10 -26.57
CA MET A 161 5.37 4.12 -26.91
C MET A 161 5.94 2.71 -26.92
#